data_AF-A0A537TUC3-F1
#
_entry.id   AF-A0A537TUC3-F1
#
_cell.length_a   1.000
_cell.length_b   1.000
_cell.length_c   1.000
_cell.angle_alpha   90.00
_cell.angle_beta   90.00
_cell.angle_gamma   90.00
#
_symmetry.space_group_name_H-M   'P 1'
#
loop_
_entity.id
_entity.type
_entity.pdbx_description
1 polymer ?
#
loop_
_entity_poly.entity_id
_entity_poly.type
_entity_poly.pdbx_seq_one_letter_code
_entity_poly.pdbx_strand_id
1 'polypeptide(L)'
;MGRGVVASLFGAILSLTANAASADEPLKLPDSQLEPVKWTQVAGWTTDDHLAAFAAYQTSCRGLRNTRRTEDGRRLSGALWSVCHKALGFRPQHSNTARTFFEQNFQPVRIARLGETQGFLTGYYEPVVQGSRFPSPEFHVPLYRRPPDLVAVGYQPGSKAFPNKGPRIGRRNEQNQLVPYHDRGAIEAGALDGQKLEICWLKDPFDLLTLQIEGSGRVILEDGTPLRVNYDSHNGYSFSSISRALIERNLISREEMSMQRIREWMAAHPDEAGKARAANRSYVFFRITGLSNEGEPVGAQGVPLMPGRSIAVDRLHEYGTPFFIDANLPIERAKPVSPFRRLMIAQDTGSAIVGPARADLYLGAGDDAARVAGRIRHPGRFVMLLPRELDMIAAGKHMPLPMPKPKLSELVEVNKQEKGNVDPADEIGAAKSGPASRPRDCATGSGLDCGRKSVPAVTVMSRHPSTTRQRSAGPNQEQQRQQQPGQQAPLGMQGRGRDQQQLVTSGRGPQQKQSAQTTERRLPQQKQPPPATEGRGG
;
A
#
# COMPACT_ATOMS: atom_id res chain seq x y z
N MET A 1 87.21 24.61 21.87
CA MET A 1 86.25 25.37 21.05
C MET A 1 85.05 24.49 20.80
N GLY A 2 83.82 25.00 21.00
CA GLY A 2 82.59 24.35 20.53
C GLY A 2 81.82 23.53 21.57
N ARG A 3 80.80 24.14 22.18
CA ARG A 3 79.76 23.56 23.04
C ARG A 3 78.78 22.73 22.19
N GLY A 4 78.11 21.75 22.80
CA GLY A 4 76.92 21.14 22.19
C GLY A 4 76.33 19.97 22.97
N VAL A 5 75.72 20.26 24.12
CA VAL A 5 74.86 19.33 24.87
C VAL A 5 73.66 18.95 24.00
N VAL A 6 73.39 17.66 23.81
CA VAL A 6 72.08 17.18 23.35
C VAL A 6 71.51 16.30 24.47
N ALA A 7 70.55 16.89 25.18
CA ALA A 7 69.79 16.27 26.24
C ALA A 7 68.78 15.28 25.66
N SER A 8 68.65 14.13 26.31
CA SER A 8 67.59 13.14 26.09
C SER A 8 66.22 13.74 26.40
N LEU A 9 65.30 13.69 25.42
CA LEU A 9 63.86 13.85 25.67
C LEU A 9 63.18 12.49 25.46
N PHE A 10 62.85 11.81 26.55
CA PHE A 10 61.82 10.77 26.58
C PHE A 10 60.46 11.46 26.47
N GLY A 11 59.89 11.50 25.26
CA GLY A 11 58.51 11.93 25.04
C GLY A 11 57.54 10.83 25.44
N ALA A 12 56.84 11.01 26.55
CA ALA A 12 55.69 10.20 26.92
C ALA A 12 54.55 10.48 25.92
N ILE A 13 54.28 9.51 25.04
CA ILE A 13 53.09 9.51 24.18
C ILE A 13 51.90 9.17 25.07
N LEU A 14 51.21 10.19 25.55
CA LEU A 14 49.92 10.05 26.21
C LEU A 14 48.88 9.73 25.13
N SER A 15 48.63 8.44 24.89
CA SER A 15 47.53 7.97 24.05
C SER A 15 46.20 8.34 24.72
N LEU A 16 45.67 9.53 24.39
CA LEU A 16 44.27 9.84 24.62
C LEU A 16 43.43 8.95 23.70
N THR A 17 43.04 7.78 24.20
CA THR A 17 41.89 7.05 23.68
C THR A 17 40.66 7.91 23.97
N ALA A 18 40.31 8.77 23.02
CA ALA A 18 38.99 9.36 22.97
C ALA A 18 37.98 8.23 22.75
N ASN A 19 37.49 7.67 23.86
CA ASN A 19 36.23 6.93 23.87
C ASN A 19 35.16 7.95 23.48
N ALA A 20 34.92 8.09 22.18
CA ALA A 20 33.72 8.72 21.67
C ALA A 20 32.55 7.81 22.06
N ALA A 21 32.05 8.00 23.28
CA ALA A 21 30.73 7.55 23.66
C ALA A 21 29.77 8.14 22.63
N SER A 22 29.20 7.27 21.79
CA SER A 22 28.12 7.62 20.86
C SER A 22 26.99 8.24 21.67
N ALA A 23 26.90 9.56 21.68
CA ALA A 23 25.80 10.28 22.31
C ALA A 23 24.47 9.81 21.68
N ASP A 24 23.49 9.52 22.53
CA ASP A 24 22.13 9.12 22.15
C ASP A 24 21.43 10.22 21.35
N GLU A 25 21.54 10.19 20.03
CA GLU A 25 20.67 11.02 19.19
C GLU A 25 19.21 10.52 19.27
N PRO A 26 18.23 11.44 19.34
CA PRO A 26 16.83 11.06 19.41
C PRO A 26 16.41 10.31 18.15
N LEU A 27 15.42 9.43 18.29
CA LEU A 27 14.79 8.80 17.14
C LEU A 27 14.27 9.90 16.19
N LYS A 28 14.95 10.07 15.06
CA LYS A 28 14.54 11.00 14.00
C LYS A 28 13.88 10.19 12.88
N LEU A 29 12.59 10.44 12.67
CA LEU A 29 11.89 9.98 11.47
C LEU A 29 11.74 11.18 10.52
N PRO A 30 12.13 11.05 9.23
CA PRO A 30 12.02 12.15 8.26
C PRO A 30 10.60 12.72 8.16
N ASP A 31 10.51 14.04 7.99
CA ASP A 31 9.27 14.80 7.82
C ASP A 31 8.20 14.56 8.90
N SER A 32 8.62 14.15 10.11
CA SER A 32 7.71 13.80 11.20
C SER A 32 7.87 14.71 12.42
N GLN A 33 6.78 14.81 13.17
CA GLN A 33 6.77 15.31 14.54
C GLN A 33 6.39 14.17 15.49
N LEU A 34 7.13 14.04 16.58
CA LEU A 34 6.97 13.01 17.59
C LEU A 34 6.69 13.68 18.94
N GLU A 35 5.59 13.32 19.57
CA GLU A 35 5.18 13.85 20.86
C GLU A 35 4.93 12.68 21.84
N PRO A 36 5.77 12.47 22.87
CA PRO A 36 5.47 11.52 23.92
C PRO A 36 4.14 11.87 24.61
N VAL A 37 3.28 10.88 24.82
CA VAL A 37 1.99 11.06 25.51
C VAL A 37 1.85 10.10 26.68
N LYS A 38 0.87 10.33 27.54
CA LYS A 38 0.46 9.37 28.58
C LYS A 38 -0.57 8.41 28.01
N TRP A 39 -0.63 7.18 28.51
CA TRP A 39 -1.68 6.21 28.13
C TRP A 39 -3.10 6.75 28.35
N THR A 40 -3.30 7.58 29.38
CA THR A 40 -4.59 8.25 29.65
C THR A 40 -4.99 9.27 28.58
N GLN A 41 -4.06 9.71 27.72
CA GLN A 41 -4.31 10.62 26.61
C GLN A 41 -4.58 9.88 25.28
N VAL A 42 -4.50 8.54 25.28
CA VAL A 42 -4.81 7.70 24.11
C VAL A 42 -6.28 7.29 24.20
N ALA A 43 -7.15 8.05 23.54
CA ALA A 43 -8.59 7.85 23.58
C ALA A 43 -8.97 6.43 23.13
N GLY A 44 -9.77 5.72 23.94
CA GLY A 44 -10.21 4.35 23.67
C GLY A 44 -9.14 3.28 23.84
N TRP A 45 -7.94 3.62 24.35
CA TRP A 45 -6.91 2.63 24.68
C TRP A 45 -7.48 1.50 25.53
N THR A 46 -8.10 1.83 26.67
CA THR A 46 -8.59 0.83 27.63
C THR A 46 -9.72 -0.06 27.09
N THR A 47 -10.42 0.36 26.03
CA THR A 47 -11.56 -0.34 25.44
C THR A 47 -11.20 -1.23 24.26
N ASP A 48 -9.97 -1.17 23.75
CA ASP A 48 -9.54 -2.05 22.65
C ASP A 48 -9.43 -3.51 23.11
N ASP A 49 -9.63 -4.43 22.16
CA ASP A 49 -9.29 -5.84 22.32
C ASP A 49 -7.78 -6.05 22.11
N HIS A 50 -7.03 -5.91 23.20
CA HIS A 50 -5.58 -6.09 23.19
C HIS A 50 -5.18 -7.54 23.01
N LEU A 51 -6.08 -8.51 23.23
CA LEU A 51 -5.76 -9.92 23.01
C LEU A 51 -5.63 -10.17 21.49
N ALA A 52 -6.55 -9.64 20.68
CA ALA A 52 -6.42 -9.67 19.23
C ALA A 52 -5.18 -8.88 18.73
N ALA A 53 -4.90 -7.71 19.30
CA ALA A 53 -3.71 -6.94 18.96
C ALA A 53 -2.41 -7.71 19.29
N PHE A 54 -2.37 -8.38 20.45
CA PHE A 54 -1.24 -9.21 20.86
C PHE A 54 -1.07 -10.42 19.95
N ALA A 55 -2.15 -11.07 19.51
CA ALA A 55 -2.07 -12.17 18.56
C ALA A 55 -1.43 -11.73 17.22
N ALA A 56 -1.84 -10.58 16.68
CA ALA A 56 -1.21 -10.00 15.49
C ALA A 56 0.27 -9.66 15.72
N TYR A 57 0.61 -9.08 16.88
CA TYR A 57 1.99 -8.76 17.24
C TYR A 57 2.85 -10.02 17.36
N GLN A 58 2.34 -11.09 17.98
CA GLN A 58 3.04 -12.35 18.10
C GLN A 58 3.30 -13.01 16.73
N THR A 59 2.36 -12.89 15.79
CA THR A 59 2.57 -13.31 14.39
C THR A 59 3.76 -12.58 13.76
N SER A 60 3.86 -11.27 13.95
CA SER A 60 5.01 -10.47 13.53
C SER A 60 6.33 -10.98 14.14
N CYS A 61 6.34 -11.26 15.45
CA CYS A 61 7.51 -11.74 16.17
C CYS A 61 7.97 -13.14 15.71
N ARG A 62 7.05 -14.02 15.29
CA ARG A 62 7.40 -15.32 14.71
C ARG A 62 8.13 -15.17 13.37
N GLY A 63 7.71 -14.21 12.54
CA GLY A 63 8.40 -13.88 11.28
C GLY A 63 9.80 -13.32 11.52
N LEU A 64 9.93 -12.47 12.54
CA LEU A 64 11.22 -11.91 12.95
C LEU A 64 12.22 -13.00 13.35
N ARG A 65 11.82 -13.97 14.19
CA ARG A 65 12.70 -15.10 14.62
C ARG A 65 13.44 -15.79 13.47
N ASN A 66 12.82 -15.86 12.29
CA ASN A 66 13.36 -16.57 11.14
C ASN A 66 14.28 -15.68 10.27
N THR A 67 14.55 -14.44 10.66
CA THR A 67 15.45 -13.57 9.90
C THR A 67 16.81 -13.39 10.56
N ARG A 68 17.88 -13.46 9.75
CA ARG A 68 19.24 -13.15 10.22
C ARG A 68 19.36 -11.65 10.52
N ARG A 69 19.97 -11.33 11.65
CA ARG A 69 20.32 -9.96 12.06
C ARG A 69 21.34 -9.40 11.06
N THR A 70 21.03 -8.29 10.40
CA THR A 70 22.05 -7.45 9.78
C THR A 70 22.64 -6.57 10.87
N GLU A 71 23.98 -6.50 10.97
CA GLU A 71 24.65 -5.73 12.02
C GLU A 71 24.45 -4.21 11.89
N ASP A 72 23.99 -3.73 10.73
CA ASP A 72 23.58 -2.33 10.48
C ASP A 72 22.26 -1.92 11.18
N GLY A 73 21.84 -2.68 12.19
CA GLY A 73 20.51 -2.60 12.79
C GLY A 73 20.23 -1.23 13.41
N ARG A 74 19.40 -0.44 12.72
CA ARG A 74 18.73 0.73 13.29
C ARG A 74 18.26 0.40 14.71
N ARG A 75 18.57 1.26 15.68
CA ARG A 75 18.26 1.07 17.12
C ARG A 75 16.81 0.61 17.36
N LEU A 76 15.87 1.12 16.57
CA LEU A 76 14.47 0.71 16.62
C LEU A 76 14.24 -0.77 16.32
N SER A 77 14.89 -1.32 15.29
CA SER A 77 14.77 -2.73 14.92
C SER A 77 15.31 -3.65 16.03
N GLY A 78 16.44 -3.28 16.65
CA GLY A 78 17.00 -4.00 17.80
C GLY A 78 16.04 -4.01 19.00
N ALA A 79 15.40 -2.87 19.25
CA ALA A 79 14.46 -2.73 20.35
C ALA A 79 13.14 -3.46 20.17
N LEU A 80 12.58 -3.42 18.95
CA LEU A 80 11.41 -4.23 18.61
C LEU A 80 11.71 -5.72 18.74
N TRP A 81 12.93 -6.15 18.39
CA TRP A 81 13.36 -7.54 18.56
C TRP A 81 13.37 -8.00 20.01
N SER A 82 13.94 -7.18 20.90
CA SER A 82 13.97 -7.41 22.35
C SER A 82 12.56 -7.64 22.92
N VAL A 83 11.60 -6.79 22.54
CA VAL A 83 10.20 -6.95 22.97
C VAL A 83 9.54 -8.17 22.31
N CYS A 84 9.85 -8.46 21.05
CA CYS A 84 9.33 -9.64 20.37
C CYS A 84 9.76 -10.96 21.02
N HIS A 85 11.00 -11.04 21.51
CA HIS A 85 11.46 -12.21 22.25
C HIS A 85 10.60 -12.45 23.50
N LYS A 86 10.25 -11.39 24.24
CA LYS A 86 9.34 -11.46 25.39
C LYS A 86 7.93 -11.92 24.95
N ALA A 87 7.41 -11.38 23.84
CA ALA A 87 6.09 -11.72 23.32
C ALA A 87 5.97 -13.21 22.89
N LEU A 88 7.04 -13.81 22.38
CA LEU A 88 7.03 -15.22 21.96
C LEU A 88 6.88 -16.20 23.14
N GLY A 89 7.42 -15.84 24.31
CA GLY A 89 7.26 -16.63 25.55
C GLY A 89 5.98 -16.33 26.31
N PHE A 90 5.28 -15.25 25.99
CA PHE A 90 4.12 -14.77 26.72
C PHE A 90 2.79 -15.23 26.08
N ARG A 91 1.85 -15.69 26.91
CA ARG A 91 0.53 -16.22 26.48
C ARG A 91 -0.59 -15.60 27.32
N PRO A 92 -0.97 -14.33 27.05
CA PRO A 92 -2.06 -13.69 27.78
C PRO A 92 -3.38 -14.40 27.49
N GLN A 93 -4.20 -14.61 28.51
CA GLN A 93 -5.55 -15.20 28.38
C GLN A 93 -6.65 -14.13 28.29
N HIS A 94 -6.35 -12.89 28.69
CA HIS A 94 -7.31 -11.81 28.79
C HIS A 94 -6.76 -10.50 28.21
N SER A 95 -7.66 -9.66 27.67
CA SER A 95 -7.30 -8.36 27.09
C SER A 95 -6.53 -7.47 28.07
N ASN A 96 -6.89 -7.44 29.36
CA ASN A 96 -6.15 -6.65 30.35
C ASN A 96 -4.69 -7.09 30.49
N THR A 97 -4.42 -8.39 30.52
CA THR A 97 -3.05 -8.93 30.61
C THR A 97 -2.23 -8.62 29.36
N ALA A 98 -2.85 -8.67 28.17
CA ALA A 98 -2.23 -8.24 26.93
C ALA A 98 -1.97 -6.72 26.88
N ARG A 99 -2.90 -5.91 27.38
CA ARG A 99 -2.72 -4.45 27.54
C ARG A 99 -1.53 -4.14 28.43
N THR A 100 -1.44 -4.77 29.60
CA THR A 100 -0.31 -4.60 30.52
C THR A 100 1.02 -4.94 29.85
N PHE A 101 1.09 -5.97 29.00
CA PHE A 101 2.29 -6.26 28.22
C PHE A 101 2.71 -5.07 27.36
N PHE A 102 1.80 -4.45 26.62
CA PHE A 102 2.12 -3.28 25.81
C PHE A 102 2.55 -2.08 26.67
N GLU A 103 1.83 -1.80 27.76
CA GLU A 103 2.15 -0.69 28.67
C GLU A 103 3.51 -0.84 29.35
N GLN A 104 3.92 -2.07 29.67
CA GLN A 104 5.20 -2.38 30.32
C GLN A 104 6.39 -2.40 29.35
N ASN A 105 6.17 -2.67 28.07
CA ASN A 105 7.26 -2.80 27.09
C ASN A 105 7.38 -1.60 26.14
N PHE A 106 6.33 -0.79 26.02
CA PHE A 106 6.30 0.37 25.13
C PHE A 106 5.90 1.66 25.84
N GLN A 107 6.24 2.78 25.21
CA GLN A 107 5.73 4.11 25.52
C GLN A 107 4.96 4.67 24.32
N PRO A 108 3.82 5.34 24.52
CA PRO A 108 3.03 5.85 23.43
C PRO A 108 3.58 7.20 22.94
N VAL A 109 3.74 7.32 21.63
CA VAL A 109 4.26 8.50 20.94
C VAL A 109 3.30 8.91 19.85
N ARG A 110 2.68 10.08 19.97
CA ARG A 110 1.87 10.64 18.89
C ARG A 110 2.78 11.00 17.73
N ILE A 111 2.41 10.58 16.53
CA ILE A 111 3.17 10.83 15.31
C ILE A 111 2.27 11.50 14.27
N ALA A 112 2.80 12.53 13.62
CA ALA A 112 2.19 13.19 12.47
C ALA A 112 3.28 13.67 11.50
N ARG A 113 2.90 14.10 10.30
CA ARG A 113 3.81 14.87 9.44
C ARG A 113 4.06 16.24 10.06
N LEU A 114 5.25 16.80 9.85
CA LEU A 114 5.55 18.17 10.28
C LEU A 114 4.49 19.16 9.80
N GLY A 115 3.91 19.92 10.73
CA GLY A 115 2.87 20.91 10.44
C GLY A 115 1.46 20.34 10.32
N GLU A 116 1.28 19.02 10.40
CA GLU A 116 -0.02 18.35 10.42
C GLU A 116 -0.35 17.85 11.83
N THR A 117 -1.63 17.76 12.16
CA THR A 117 -2.10 17.22 13.46
C THR A 117 -2.72 15.83 13.34
N GLN A 118 -2.98 15.38 12.12
CA GLN A 118 -3.56 14.09 11.79
C GLN A 118 -2.80 13.46 10.64
N GLY A 119 -2.78 12.13 10.63
CA GLY A 119 -2.38 11.34 9.49
C GLY A 119 -3.55 11.03 8.56
N PHE A 120 -3.32 10.11 7.63
CA PHE A 120 -4.30 9.72 6.61
C PHE A 120 -4.44 8.20 6.50
N LEU A 121 -5.70 7.76 6.43
CA LEU A 121 -6.10 6.37 6.40
C LEU A 121 -6.81 6.03 5.08
N THR A 122 -6.42 4.90 4.51
CA THR A 122 -7.17 4.18 3.47
C THR A 122 -7.48 2.76 3.95
N GLY A 123 -8.25 2.00 3.17
CA GLY A 123 -8.42 0.56 3.42
C GLY A 123 -8.05 -0.25 2.17
N TYR A 124 -7.56 -1.46 2.42
CA TYR A 124 -7.23 -2.46 1.40
C TYR A 124 -7.73 -3.85 1.83
N TYR A 125 -7.79 -4.77 0.88
CA TYR A 125 -8.40 -6.09 1.08
C TYR A 125 -7.75 -7.14 0.18
N GLU A 126 -8.17 -8.40 0.33
CA GLU A 126 -7.80 -9.47 -0.61
C GLU A 126 -8.96 -9.73 -1.59
N PRO A 127 -8.83 -9.37 -2.88
CA PRO A 127 -9.83 -9.65 -3.90
C PRO A 127 -10.06 -11.14 -4.10
N VAL A 128 -11.31 -11.49 -4.39
CA VAL A 128 -11.71 -12.82 -4.86
C VAL A 128 -12.24 -12.66 -6.28
N VAL A 129 -11.58 -13.26 -7.25
CA VAL A 129 -11.88 -13.11 -8.68
C VAL A 129 -12.01 -14.47 -9.34
N GLN A 130 -12.63 -14.53 -10.52
CA GLN A 130 -12.75 -15.77 -11.30
C GLN A 130 -11.59 -15.89 -12.30
N GLY A 131 -11.12 -17.11 -12.53
CA GLY A 131 -10.09 -17.38 -13.53
C GLY A 131 -10.08 -18.81 -14.06
N SER A 132 -9.23 -19.06 -15.05
CA SER A 132 -8.97 -20.38 -15.60
C SER A 132 -7.47 -20.66 -15.67
N ARG A 133 -7.11 -21.94 -15.60
CA ARG A 133 -5.75 -22.43 -15.87
C ARG A 133 -5.38 -22.40 -17.34
N PHE A 134 -6.33 -22.16 -18.24
CA PHE A 134 -6.12 -22.13 -19.67
C PHE A 134 -6.86 -20.94 -20.30
N PRO A 135 -6.34 -20.34 -21.37
CA PRO A 135 -7.03 -19.25 -22.04
C PRO A 135 -8.30 -19.74 -22.72
N SER A 136 -9.36 -18.93 -22.64
CA SER A 136 -10.62 -19.12 -23.37
C SER A 136 -11.20 -17.76 -23.77
N PRO A 137 -12.26 -17.71 -24.62
CA PRO A 137 -12.94 -16.45 -24.90
C PRO A 137 -13.46 -15.74 -23.64
N GLU A 138 -13.82 -16.50 -22.60
CA GLU A 138 -14.23 -15.95 -21.31
C GLU A 138 -13.02 -15.52 -20.48
N PHE A 139 -12.01 -16.38 -20.34
CA PHE A 139 -10.80 -16.14 -19.55
C PHE A 139 -9.61 -15.82 -20.47
N HIS A 140 -9.44 -14.54 -20.78
CA HIS A 140 -8.48 -14.09 -21.80
C HIS A 140 -7.42 -13.11 -21.25
N VAL A 141 -7.53 -12.68 -19.99
CA VAL A 141 -6.63 -11.69 -19.40
C VAL A 141 -5.51 -12.40 -18.61
N PRO A 142 -4.26 -12.41 -19.10
CA PRO A 142 -3.19 -13.16 -18.44
C PRO A 142 -2.76 -12.51 -17.11
N LEU A 143 -2.66 -13.32 -16.06
CA LEU A 143 -2.00 -12.97 -14.81
C LEU A 143 -0.56 -13.48 -14.86
N TYR A 144 0.44 -12.59 -14.87
CA TYR A 144 1.82 -13.00 -15.08
C TYR A 144 2.62 -13.26 -13.80
N ARG A 145 3.48 -14.28 -13.85
CA ARG A 145 4.59 -14.45 -12.91
C ARG A 145 5.74 -13.52 -13.27
N ARG A 146 6.71 -13.35 -12.36
CA ARG A 146 7.89 -12.52 -12.63
C ARG A 146 8.67 -13.04 -13.85
N PRO A 147 8.90 -12.20 -14.87
CA PRO A 147 9.76 -12.54 -16.00
C PRO A 147 11.22 -12.75 -15.56
N PRO A 148 11.95 -13.74 -16.12
CA PRO A 148 13.34 -14.01 -15.77
C PRO A 148 14.30 -12.90 -16.20
N ASP A 149 13.92 -12.09 -17.20
CA ASP A 149 14.69 -10.96 -17.70
C ASP A 149 14.43 -9.65 -16.91
N LEU A 150 13.49 -9.66 -15.95
CA LEU A 150 13.26 -8.54 -15.02
C LEU A 150 14.40 -8.49 -13.99
N VAL A 151 15.26 -7.49 -14.13
CA VAL A 151 16.44 -7.30 -13.29
C VAL A 151 16.23 -6.11 -12.37
N ALA A 152 16.51 -6.31 -11.09
CA ALA A 152 16.73 -5.23 -10.13
C ALA A 152 18.22 -5.22 -9.74
N VAL A 153 18.92 -4.13 -10.04
CA VAL A 153 20.37 -4.02 -9.75
C VAL A 153 20.64 -4.22 -8.25
N GLY A 154 21.55 -5.13 -7.91
CA GLY A 154 21.89 -5.43 -6.50
C GLY A 154 20.87 -6.30 -5.76
N TYR A 155 19.77 -6.71 -6.40
CA TYR A 155 18.86 -7.71 -5.85
C TYR A 155 19.41 -9.12 -6.13
N GLN A 156 19.56 -9.93 -5.07
CA GLN A 156 19.88 -11.34 -5.22
C GLN A 156 18.61 -12.19 -5.10
N PRO A 157 18.35 -13.12 -6.05
CA PRO A 157 17.27 -14.09 -5.91
C PRO A 157 17.35 -14.82 -4.56
N GLY A 158 16.23 -14.89 -3.83
CA GLY A 158 16.17 -15.45 -2.47
C GLY A 158 16.33 -14.44 -1.33
N SER A 159 16.60 -13.16 -1.62
CA SER A 159 16.47 -12.09 -0.62
C SER A 159 15.00 -11.77 -0.31
N LYS A 160 14.72 -11.31 0.93
CA LYS A 160 13.39 -11.27 1.55
C LYS A 160 12.26 -10.66 0.71
N ALA A 161 12.53 -9.53 0.06
CA ALA A 161 11.51 -8.77 -0.67
C ALA A 161 12.13 -8.08 -1.88
N PHE A 162 11.39 -8.06 -2.99
CA PHE A 162 11.78 -7.28 -4.17
C PHE A 162 11.84 -5.78 -3.81
N PRO A 163 12.85 -5.05 -4.31
CA PRO A 163 13.05 -3.66 -3.92
C PRO A 163 11.98 -2.75 -4.53
N ASN A 164 11.38 -1.85 -3.73
CA ASN A 164 10.37 -0.90 -4.21
C ASN A 164 10.96 0.47 -4.63
N LYS A 165 12.18 0.80 -4.16
CA LYS A 165 12.91 2.05 -4.42
C LYS A 165 14.41 1.78 -4.38
N GLY A 166 15.21 2.55 -5.12
CA GLY A 166 16.68 2.54 -5.03
C GLY A 166 17.39 1.88 -6.22
N PRO A 167 17.16 0.60 -6.54
CA PRO A 167 17.82 -0.02 -7.67
C PRO A 167 17.11 0.35 -8.97
N ARG A 168 17.89 0.51 -10.05
CA ARG A 168 17.33 0.55 -11.39
C ARG A 168 16.70 -0.81 -11.67
N ILE A 169 15.37 -0.83 -11.76
CA ILE A 169 14.61 -1.98 -12.21
C ILE A 169 14.42 -1.85 -13.72
N GLY A 170 14.69 -2.93 -14.43
CA GLY A 170 14.67 -2.92 -15.89
C GLY A 170 14.81 -4.31 -16.47
N ARG A 171 15.13 -4.37 -17.76
CA ARG A 171 15.54 -5.58 -18.48
C ARG A 171 16.88 -5.37 -19.13
N ARG A 172 17.55 -6.47 -19.46
CA ARG A 172 18.77 -6.43 -20.27
C ARG A 172 18.37 -6.53 -21.74
N ASN A 173 18.86 -5.60 -22.56
CA ASN A 173 18.74 -5.71 -24.02
C ASN A 173 19.79 -6.69 -24.59
N GLU A 174 19.80 -6.87 -25.92
CA GLU A 174 20.75 -7.74 -26.63
C GLU A 174 22.22 -7.36 -26.39
N GLN A 175 22.49 -6.07 -26.14
CA GLN A 175 23.81 -5.54 -25.82
C GLN A 175 24.14 -5.64 -24.32
N ASN A 176 23.35 -6.39 -23.55
CA ASN A 176 23.50 -6.57 -22.10
C ASN A 176 23.41 -5.27 -21.28
N GLN A 177 22.79 -4.23 -21.83
CA GLN A 177 22.56 -2.95 -21.16
C GLN A 177 21.23 -2.99 -20.41
N LEU A 178 21.20 -2.38 -19.21
CA LEU A 178 19.97 -2.26 -18.44
C LEU A 178 19.12 -1.11 -19.00
N VAL A 179 17.95 -1.45 -19.52
CA VAL A 179 16.94 -0.52 -20.04
C VAL A 179 15.66 -0.62 -19.20
N PRO A 180 14.78 0.41 -19.20
CA PRO A 180 13.48 0.31 -18.53
C PRO A 180 12.70 -0.93 -18.99
N TYR A 181 11.98 -1.55 -18.05
CA TYR A 181 11.12 -2.68 -18.39
C TYR A 181 9.90 -2.22 -19.22
N HIS A 182 9.14 -3.17 -19.75
CA HIS A 182 7.87 -2.89 -20.40
C HIS A 182 6.90 -2.22 -19.40
N ASP A 183 6.24 -1.14 -19.83
CA ASP A 183 5.17 -0.54 -19.03
C ASP A 183 3.86 -1.31 -19.21
N ARG A 184 2.85 -0.95 -18.40
CA ARG A 184 1.53 -1.60 -18.45
C ARG A 184 0.94 -1.65 -19.86
N GLY A 185 1.00 -0.53 -20.59
CA GLY A 185 0.39 -0.46 -21.93
C GLY A 185 1.04 -1.45 -22.89
N ALA A 186 2.38 -1.54 -22.87
CA ALA A 186 3.11 -2.52 -23.67
C ALA A 186 2.80 -3.97 -23.24
N ILE A 187 2.72 -4.25 -21.93
CA ILE A 187 2.43 -5.59 -21.41
C ILE A 187 0.99 -6.02 -21.77
N GLU A 188 -0.01 -5.15 -21.57
CA GLU A 188 -1.41 -5.42 -21.94
C GLU A 188 -1.60 -5.53 -23.47
N ALA A 189 -0.67 -4.97 -24.27
CA ALA A 189 -0.64 -5.12 -25.73
C ALA A 189 0.17 -6.33 -26.23
N GLY A 190 0.63 -7.21 -25.33
CA GLY A 190 1.25 -8.49 -25.69
C GLY A 190 2.78 -8.53 -25.66
N ALA A 191 3.45 -7.57 -25.01
CA ALA A 191 4.93 -7.58 -24.91
C ALA A 191 5.52 -8.82 -24.22
N LEU A 192 4.70 -9.61 -23.51
CA LEU A 192 5.11 -10.84 -22.82
C LEU A 192 4.57 -12.11 -23.50
N ASP A 193 3.88 -11.98 -24.63
CA ASP A 193 3.24 -13.10 -25.31
C ASP A 193 4.28 -14.14 -25.78
N GLY A 194 3.91 -15.41 -25.69
CA GLY A 194 4.78 -16.53 -26.10
C GLY A 194 5.90 -16.87 -25.11
N GLN A 195 6.12 -16.07 -24.06
CA GLN A 195 7.12 -16.35 -23.02
C GLN A 195 6.65 -17.37 -21.98
N LYS A 196 5.38 -17.83 -22.08
CA LYS A 196 4.76 -18.82 -21.19
C LYS A 196 4.84 -18.39 -19.73
N LEU A 197 4.58 -17.12 -19.42
CA LEU A 197 4.71 -16.51 -18.08
C LEU A 197 3.40 -16.50 -17.28
N GLU A 198 2.30 -16.90 -17.89
CA GLU A 198 0.96 -16.88 -17.34
C GLU A 198 0.87 -17.83 -16.14
N ILE A 199 0.25 -17.37 -15.05
CA ILE A 199 -0.14 -18.15 -13.88
C ILE A 199 -1.54 -18.73 -14.12
N CYS A 200 -2.44 -17.88 -14.61
CA CYS A 200 -3.82 -18.17 -14.97
C CYS A 200 -4.35 -17.04 -15.86
N TRP A 201 -5.57 -17.19 -16.36
CA TRP A 201 -6.28 -16.19 -17.14
C TRP A 201 -7.52 -15.74 -16.38
N LEU A 202 -7.75 -14.43 -16.34
CA LEU A 202 -8.88 -13.78 -15.68
C LEU A 202 -9.92 -13.36 -16.72
N LYS A 203 -11.13 -13.08 -16.24
CA LYS A 203 -12.25 -12.67 -17.08
C LYS A 203 -12.21 -11.19 -17.47
N ASP A 204 -11.76 -10.32 -16.56
CA ASP A 204 -11.87 -8.87 -16.69
C ASP A 204 -10.50 -8.18 -16.43
N PRO A 205 -10.03 -7.28 -17.32
CA PRO A 205 -8.84 -6.47 -17.08
C PRO A 205 -8.91 -5.62 -15.80
N PHE A 206 -10.10 -5.25 -15.35
CA PHE A 206 -10.31 -4.57 -14.07
C PHE A 206 -9.99 -5.48 -12.88
N ASP A 207 -10.26 -6.78 -12.97
CA ASP A 207 -9.89 -7.74 -11.91
C ASP A 207 -8.37 -7.88 -11.82
N LEU A 208 -7.68 -7.98 -12.96
CA LEU A 208 -6.22 -7.94 -13.01
C LEU A 208 -5.67 -6.67 -12.34
N LEU A 209 -6.22 -5.51 -12.72
CA LEU A 209 -5.82 -4.23 -12.14
C LEU A 209 -6.06 -4.18 -10.63
N THR A 210 -7.20 -4.68 -10.17
CA THR A 210 -7.55 -4.72 -8.74
C THR A 210 -6.56 -5.60 -7.98
N LEU A 211 -6.28 -6.81 -8.47
CA LEU A 211 -5.25 -7.68 -7.88
C LEU A 211 -3.90 -6.96 -7.77
N GLN A 212 -3.50 -6.20 -8.79
CA GLN A 212 -2.22 -5.48 -8.82
C GLN A 212 -2.18 -4.28 -7.85
N ILE A 213 -3.31 -3.61 -7.64
CA ILE A 213 -3.43 -2.51 -6.67
C ILE A 213 -3.36 -3.05 -5.25
N GLU A 214 -4.11 -4.11 -4.96
CA GLU A 214 -4.19 -4.74 -3.63
C GLU A 214 -2.96 -5.61 -3.31
N GLY A 215 -2.24 -6.08 -4.33
CA GLY A 215 -0.98 -6.82 -4.19
C GLY A 215 -1.14 -8.30 -3.80
N SER A 216 -2.36 -8.80 -3.60
CA SER A 216 -2.66 -10.21 -3.37
C SER A 216 -4.07 -10.55 -3.87
N GLY A 217 -4.44 -11.83 -3.88
CA GLY A 217 -5.79 -12.23 -4.20
C GLY A 217 -6.03 -13.74 -4.28
N ARG A 218 -7.31 -14.10 -4.37
CA ARG A 218 -7.80 -15.46 -4.57
C ARG A 218 -8.43 -15.57 -5.95
N VAL A 219 -7.83 -16.35 -6.84
CA VAL A 219 -8.42 -16.65 -8.15
C VAL A 219 -9.19 -17.96 -8.01
N ILE A 220 -10.51 -17.92 -8.03
CA ILE A 220 -11.36 -19.11 -8.04
C ILE A 220 -11.32 -19.69 -9.45
N LEU A 221 -10.74 -20.88 -9.59
CA LEU A 221 -10.65 -21.59 -10.85
C LEU A 221 -12.00 -22.20 -11.23
N GLU A 222 -12.14 -22.59 -12.51
CA GLU A 222 -13.36 -23.21 -13.04
C GLU A 222 -13.82 -24.46 -12.28
N ASP A 223 -12.89 -25.19 -11.65
CA ASP A 223 -13.19 -26.36 -10.81
C ASP A 223 -13.56 -26.00 -9.35
N GLY A 224 -13.65 -24.71 -9.03
CA GLY A 224 -13.90 -24.17 -7.69
C GLY A 224 -12.65 -24.10 -6.79
N THR A 225 -11.51 -24.63 -7.22
CA THR A 225 -10.26 -24.58 -6.46
C THR A 225 -9.71 -23.15 -6.48
N PRO A 226 -9.38 -22.55 -5.33
CA PRO A 226 -8.74 -21.25 -5.34
C PRO A 226 -7.24 -21.38 -5.58
N LEU A 227 -6.74 -20.51 -6.44
CA LEU A 227 -5.34 -20.25 -6.67
C LEU A 227 -4.96 -18.94 -5.95
N ARG A 228 -4.21 -19.06 -4.86
CA ARG A 228 -3.76 -17.93 -4.04
C ARG A 228 -2.52 -17.28 -4.66
N VAL A 229 -2.57 -15.98 -4.90
CA VAL A 229 -1.48 -15.21 -5.49
C VAL A 229 -1.07 -14.05 -4.59
N ASN A 230 0.23 -13.82 -4.46
CA ASN A 230 0.80 -12.67 -3.76
C ASN A 230 1.79 -11.93 -4.67
N TYR A 231 1.99 -10.66 -4.37
CA TYR A 231 3.03 -9.82 -4.93
C TYR A 231 4.37 -10.56 -4.94
N ASP A 232 5.04 -10.52 -6.09
CA ASP A 232 6.43 -10.96 -6.24
C ASP A 232 7.34 -9.77 -6.59
N SER A 233 6.96 -8.99 -7.60
CA SER A 233 7.80 -7.90 -8.14
C SER A 233 6.98 -6.88 -8.93
N HIS A 234 7.65 -5.84 -9.41
CA HIS A 234 7.06 -4.82 -10.28
C HIS A 234 8.02 -4.36 -11.37
N ASN A 235 7.49 -3.75 -12.43
CA ASN A 235 8.25 -3.30 -13.60
C ASN A 235 9.07 -2.00 -13.41
N GLY A 236 9.21 -1.50 -12.17
CA GLY A 236 10.02 -0.32 -11.87
C GLY A 236 9.33 1.05 -12.04
N TYR A 237 8.16 1.14 -12.69
CA TYR A 237 7.45 2.42 -12.83
C TYR A 237 6.66 2.79 -11.57
N SER A 238 6.59 4.10 -11.32
CA SER A 238 5.76 4.68 -10.26
C SER A 238 4.28 4.44 -10.52
N PHE A 239 3.55 4.10 -9.46
CA PHE A 239 2.10 3.98 -9.49
C PHE A 239 1.44 5.33 -9.81
N SER A 240 0.46 5.31 -10.73
CA SER A 240 -0.41 6.45 -11.01
C SER A 240 -1.87 6.06 -10.79
N SER A 241 -2.61 6.89 -10.05
CA SER A 241 -4.02 6.63 -9.75
C SER A 241 -4.88 6.71 -11.01
N ILE A 242 -5.59 5.62 -11.31
CA ILE A 242 -6.55 5.55 -12.41
C ILE A 242 -7.78 6.41 -12.12
N SER A 243 -8.26 6.44 -10.87
CA SER A 243 -9.34 7.35 -10.45
C SER A 243 -9.00 8.81 -10.77
N ARG A 244 -7.75 9.22 -10.50
CA ARG A 244 -7.29 10.58 -10.84
C ARG A 244 -7.30 10.79 -12.36
N ALA A 245 -6.77 9.85 -13.13
CA ALA A 245 -6.75 9.95 -14.59
C ALA A 245 -8.16 10.04 -15.21
N LEU A 246 -9.15 9.33 -14.64
CA LEU A 246 -10.54 9.39 -15.08
C LEU A 246 -11.20 10.74 -14.74
N ILE A 247 -10.91 11.31 -13.56
CA ILE A 247 -11.39 12.65 -13.17
C ILE A 247 -10.77 13.73 -14.04
N GLU A 248 -9.45 13.72 -14.23
CA GLU A 248 -8.73 14.74 -15.01
C GLU A 248 -9.17 14.78 -16.48
N ARG A 249 -9.65 13.65 -17.01
CA ARG A 249 -10.21 13.54 -18.36
C ARG A 249 -11.72 13.81 -18.42
N ASN A 250 -12.36 14.19 -17.31
CA ASN A 250 -13.80 14.39 -17.18
C ASN A 250 -14.66 13.18 -17.60
N LEU A 251 -14.13 11.95 -17.42
CA LEU A 251 -14.83 10.71 -17.78
C LEU A 251 -15.73 10.20 -16.66
N ILE A 252 -15.34 10.45 -15.41
CA ILE A 252 -16.12 10.18 -14.21
C ILE A 252 -15.91 11.35 -13.25
N SER A 253 -17.00 11.89 -12.69
CA SER A 253 -16.92 12.97 -11.71
C SER A 253 -16.25 12.52 -10.42
N ARG A 254 -15.77 13.47 -9.61
CA ARG A 254 -15.13 13.16 -8.33
C ARG A 254 -16.15 12.57 -7.33
N GLU A 255 -17.39 13.01 -7.42
CA GLU A 255 -18.50 12.66 -6.54
C GLU A 255 -18.98 11.22 -6.78
N GLU A 256 -18.97 10.77 -8.04
CA GLU A 256 -19.37 9.41 -8.42
C GLU A 256 -18.22 8.40 -8.31
N MET A 257 -16.99 8.87 -8.06
CA MET A 257 -15.79 8.05 -8.11
C MET A 257 -15.82 6.93 -7.06
N SER A 258 -15.96 5.70 -7.54
CA SER A 258 -15.91 4.47 -6.75
C SER A 258 -15.34 3.33 -7.58
N MET A 259 -14.82 2.28 -6.94
CA MET A 259 -14.33 1.10 -7.66
C MET A 259 -15.41 0.47 -8.54
N GLN A 260 -16.65 0.42 -8.06
CA GLN A 260 -17.80 -0.06 -8.82
C GLN A 260 -18.06 0.80 -10.07
N ARG A 261 -18.10 2.13 -9.91
CA ARG A 261 -18.30 3.05 -11.04
C ARG A 261 -17.18 2.94 -12.08
N ILE A 262 -15.93 2.75 -11.64
CA ILE A 262 -14.79 2.53 -12.53
C ILE A 262 -14.95 1.23 -13.31
N ARG A 263 -15.31 0.12 -12.64
CA ARG A 263 -15.56 -1.17 -13.30
C ARG A 263 -16.64 -1.04 -14.37
N GLU A 264 -17.78 -0.46 -14.02
CA GLU A 264 -18.91 -0.24 -14.93
C GLU A 264 -18.50 0.63 -16.14
N TRP A 265 -17.76 1.71 -15.89
CA TRP A 265 -17.27 2.58 -16.96
C TRP A 265 -16.31 1.83 -17.90
N MET A 266 -15.39 1.04 -17.36
CA MET A 266 -14.42 0.27 -18.15
C MET A 266 -15.10 -0.80 -18.99
N ALA A 267 -16.12 -1.48 -18.45
CA ALA A 267 -16.90 -2.47 -19.18
C ALA A 267 -17.71 -1.83 -20.33
N ALA A 268 -18.22 -0.61 -20.14
CA ALA A 268 -18.97 0.11 -21.15
C ALA A 268 -18.09 0.75 -22.25
N HIS A 269 -16.80 0.98 -21.99
CA HIS A 269 -15.88 1.67 -22.91
C HIS A 269 -14.55 0.90 -23.06
N PRO A 270 -14.54 -0.32 -23.61
CA PRO A 270 -13.37 -1.20 -23.59
C PRO A 270 -12.10 -0.62 -24.21
N ASP A 271 -12.22 0.11 -25.33
CA ASP A 271 -11.08 0.73 -26.02
C ASP A 271 -10.46 1.89 -25.21
N GLU A 272 -11.31 2.73 -24.62
CA GLU A 272 -10.87 3.82 -23.75
C GLU A 272 -10.37 3.32 -22.40
N ALA A 273 -10.93 2.22 -21.90
CA ALA A 273 -10.51 1.57 -20.68
C ALA A 273 -9.05 1.12 -20.77
N GLY A 274 -8.63 0.56 -21.91
CA GLY A 274 -7.22 0.25 -22.17
C GLY A 274 -6.31 1.47 -22.02
N LYS A 275 -6.69 2.60 -22.64
CA LYS A 275 -5.94 3.87 -22.55
C LYS A 275 -5.97 4.49 -21.15
N ALA A 276 -7.07 4.30 -20.40
CA ALA A 276 -7.19 4.77 -19.02
C ALA A 276 -6.30 3.95 -18.08
N ARG A 277 -6.29 2.62 -18.22
CA ARG A 277 -5.38 1.74 -17.46
C ARG A 277 -3.93 2.03 -17.78
N ALA A 278 -3.57 2.20 -19.06
CA ALA A 278 -2.20 2.49 -19.50
C ALA A 278 -1.61 3.79 -18.90
N ALA A 279 -2.44 4.73 -18.41
CA ALA A 279 -1.96 5.88 -17.65
C ALA A 279 -1.19 5.46 -16.38
N ASN A 280 -1.54 4.32 -15.78
CA ASN A 280 -0.74 3.67 -14.76
C ASN A 280 0.33 2.77 -15.38
N ARG A 281 1.52 3.33 -15.65
CA ARG A 281 2.65 2.59 -16.23
C ARG A 281 3.16 1.45 -15.34
N SER A 282 2.88 1.50 -14.04
CA SER A 282 3.24 0.47 -13.08
C SER A 282 2.49 -0.84 -13.34
N TYR A 283 3.24 -1.95 -13.34
CA TYR A 283 2.72 -3.30 -13.50
C TYR A 283 3.32 -4.22 -12.43
N VAL A 284 2.47 -4.99 -11.76
CA VAL A 284 2.84 -5.92 -10.69
C VAL A 284 2.79 -7.35 -11.22
N PHE A 285 3.81 -8.13 -10.88
CA PHE A 285 3.91 -9.56 -11.14
C PHE A 285 3.69 -10.35 -9.87
N PHE A 286 3.14 -11.55 -10.01
CA PHE A 286 2.72 -12.38 -8.90
C PHE A 286 3.55 -13.65 -8.77
N ARG A 287 3.41 -14.29 -7.62
CA ARG A 287 3.79 -15.67 -7.39
C ARG A 287 2.61 -16.41 -6.79
N ILE A 288 2.49 -17.69 -7.12
CA ILE A 288 1.55 -18.59 -6.46
C ILE A 288 2.05 -18.81 -5.03
N THR A 289 1.11 -18.81 -4.09
CA THR A 289 1.38 -19.19 -2.70
C THR A 289 0.79 -20.57 -2.42
N GLY A 290 1.42 -21.32 -1.52
CA GLY A 290 0.87 -22.59 -1.00
C GLY A 290 -0.16 -22.38 0.12
N LEU A 291 -0.78 -21.20 0.21
CA LEU A 291 -1.76 -20.90 1.23
C LEU A 291 -3.05 -21.68 0.97
N SER A 292 -3.65 -22.19 2.04
CA SER A 292 -4.99 -22.77 2.00
C SER A 292 -6.07 -21.70 1.76
N ASN A 293 -7.28 -22.17 1.47
CA ASN A 293 -8.49 -21.35 1.35
C ASN A 293 -8.80 -20.65 2.67
N GLU A 294 -8.62 -21.40 3.76
CA GLU A 294 -8.69 -20.94 5.14
C GLU A 294 -7.35 -20.28 5.49
N GLY A 295 -7.28 -18.94 5.39
CA GLY A 295 -6.05 -18.21 5.65
C GLY A 295 -6.03 -16.83 5.02
N GLU A 296 -5.20 -15.97 5.58
CA GLU A 296 -5.01 -14.57 5.17
C GLU A 296 -3.75 -14.44 4.30
N PRO A 297 -3.69 -13.44 3.39
CA PRO A 297 -2.52 -13.23 2.55
C PRO A 297 -1.29 -12.90 3.39
N VAL A 298 -0.12 -13.21 2.86
CA VAL A 298 1.17 -12.85 3.47
C VAL A 298 1.55 -11.42 3.09
N GLY A 299 1.67 -10.54 4.09
CA GLY A 299 2.12 -9.16 3.90
C GLY A 299 3.61 -9.06 3.59
N ALA A 300 4.09 -7.85 3.30
CA ALA A 300 5.50 -7.58 2.98
C ALA A 300 6.50 -7.97 4.09
N GLN A 301 6.06 -8.06 5.35
CA GLN A 301 6.89 -8.61 6.43
C GLN A 301 7.19 -10.11 6.26
N GLY A 302 6.43 -10.84 5.44
CA GLY A 302 6.52 -12.28 5.28
C GLY A 302 5.69 -13.08 6.27
N VAL A 303 4.70 -12.45 6.91
CA VAL A 303 3.76 -13.10 7.83
C VAL A 303 2.31 -12.93 7.34
N PRO A 304 1.40 -13.87 7.68
CA PRO A 304 -0.02 -13.70 7.38
C PRO A 304 -0.57 -12.43 8.03
N LEU A 305 -1.40 -11.70 7.28
CA LEU A 305 -2.13 -10.55 7.78
C LEU A 305 -3.29 -10.98 8.68
N MET A 306 -3.82 -10.04 9.47
CA MET A 306 -4.95 -10.23 10.35
C MET A 306 -5.96 -9.09 10.12
N PRO A 307 -7.17 -9.39 9.64
CA PRO A 307 -8.20 -8.38 9.38
C PRO A 307 -8.45 -7.48 10.59
N GLY A 308 -8.44 -6.16 10.37
CA GLY A 308 -8.66 -5.17 11.41
C GLY A 308 -7.54 -5.07 12.46
N ARG A 309 -6.39 -5.74 12.26
CA ARG A 309 -5.20 -5.67 13.13
C ARG A 309 -3.90 -5.46 12.35
N SER A 310 -3.85 -5.74 11.06
CA SER A 310 -2.69 -5.41 10.22
C SER A 310 -2.88 -4.09 9.49
N ILE A 311 -1.78 -3.35 9.35
CA ILE A 311 -1.71 -2.15 8.50
C ILE A 311 -0.52 -2.21 7.56
N ALA A 312 -0.72 -1.63 6.37
CA ALA A 312 0.38 -1.25 5.50
C ALA A 312 0.87 0.14 5.88
N VAL A 313 2.19 0.33 5.99
CA VAL A 313 2.82 1.60 6.36
C VAL A 313 3.94 1.96 5.39
N ASP A 314 4.41 3.21 5.44
CA ASP A 314 5.64 3.60 4.74
C ASP A 314 6.83 2.81 5.31
N ARG A 315 7.80 2.47 4.44
CA ARG A 315 9.06 1.79 4.77
C ARG A 315 9.99 2.61 5.68
N LEU A 316 9.64 3.86 5.99
CA LEU A 316 10.29 4.59 7.09
C LEU A 316 10.05 3.91 8.45
N HIS A 317 8.98 3.12 8.57
CA HIS A 317 8.66 2.36 9.77
C HIS A 317 9.22 0.94 9.69
N GLU A 318 9.67 0.44 10.83
CA GLU A 318 10.09 -0.95 10.96
C GLU A 318 8.87 -1.87 11.05
N TYR A 319 8.89 -2.99 10.32
CA TYR A 319 7.82 -3.97 10.44
C TYR A 319 7.72 -4.52 11.87
N GLY A 320 6.49 -4.79 12.29
CA GLY A 320 6.15 -5.18 13.66
C GLY A 320 5.92 -4.00 14.61
N THR A 321 6.21 -2.76 14.19
CA THR A 321 5.90 -1.59 15.01
C THR A 321 4.38 -1.50 15.26
N PRO A 322 3.93 -1.43 16.53
CA PRO A 322 2.52 -1.26 16.83
C PRO A 322 2.09 0.22 16.72
N PHE A 323 0.91 0.45 16.17
CA PHE A 323 0.28 1.77 16.05
C PHE A 323 -1.16 1.70 16.56
N PHE A 324 -1.50 2.58 17.49
CA PHE A 324 -2.89 2.82 17.86
C PHE A 324 -3.48 3.90 16.94
N ILE A 325 -4.58 3.56 16.27
CA ILE A 325 -5.28 4.42 15.32
C ILE A 325 -6.59 4.90 15.94
N ASP A 326 -6.81 6.22 15.97
CA ASP A 326 -8.06 6.87 16.38
C ASP A 326 -8.65 7.68 15.22
N ALA A 327 -9.80 7.24 14.71
CA ALA A 327 -10.52 7.88 13.61
C ALA A 327 -12.02 7.58 13.67
N ASN A 328 -12.83 8.36 12.96
CA ASN A 328 -14.20 7.98 12.64
C ASN A 328 -14.24 7.49 11.19
N LEU A 329 -14.66 6.24 10.99
CA LEU A 329 -14.58 5.55 9.70
C LEU A 329 -15.95 5.09 9.21
N PRO A 330 -16.16 4.98 7.88
CA PRO A 330 -17.41 4.53 7.29
C PRO A 330 -17.47 2.98 7.24
N ILE A 331 -17.37 2.33 8.39
CA ILE A 331 -17.35 0.86 8.46
C ILE A 331 -18.77 0.31 8.32
N GLU A 332 -19.62 0.61 9.31
CA GLU A 332 -21.00 0.11 9.38
C GLU A 332 -21.90 0.73 8.31
N ARG A 333 -21.67 2.00 7.97
CA ARG A 333 -22.48 2.78 7.02
C ARG A 333 -21.60 3.67 6.15
N ALA A 334 -22.14 4.24 5.09
CA ALA A 334 -21.39 5.11 4.18
C ALA A 334 -20.89 6.41 4.85
N LYS A 335 -21.58 6.89 5.90
CA LYS A 335 -21.13 8.03 6.70
C LYS A 335 -20.04 7.60 7.70
N PRO A 336 -19.00 8.41 7.92
CA PRO A 336 -17.90 8.10 8.84
C PRO A 336 -18.31 8.35 10.30
N VAL A 337 -19.18 7.49 10.81
CA VAL A 337 -19.72 7.60 12.19
C VAL A 337 -19.18 6.53 13.13
N SER A 338 -18.57 5.46 12.62
CA SER A 338 -18.06 4.37 13.45
C SER A 338 -16.73 4.78 14.08
N PRO A 339 -16.63 4.89 15.42
CA PRO A 339 -15.35 5.13 16.08
C PRO A 339 -14.43 3.94 15.87
N PHE A 340 -13.28 4.17 15.26
CA PHE A 340 -12.22 3.19 15.06
C PHE A 340 -11.06 3.54 15.96
N ARG A 341 -10.89 2.76 17.03
CA ARG A 341 -9.88 2.94 18.08
C ARG A 341 -9.21 1.61 18.35
N ARG A 342 -8.17 1.30 17.59
CA ARG A 342 -7.55 -0.04 17.59
C ARG A 342 -6.04 0.04 17.57
N LEU A 343 -5.40 -0.82 18.36
CA LEU A 343 -3.99 -1.17 18.23
C LEU A 343 -3.81 -2.11 17.04
N MET A 344 -2.97 -1.70 16.10
CA MET A 344 -2.68 -2.39 14.85
C MET A 344 -1.18 -2.55 14.67
N ILE A 345 -0.76 -3.51 13.85
CA ILE A 345 0.65 -3.88 13.67
C ILE A 345 1.06 -3.62 12.22
N ALA A 346 2.18 -2.92 12.04
CA ALA A 346 2.80 -2.69 10.74
C ALA A 346 3.35 -4.01 10.16
N GLN A 347 2.56 -4.70 9.34
CA GLN A 347 2.92 -6.01 8.77
C GLN A 347 3.04 -5.98 7.25
N ASP A 348 2.73 -4.84 6.63
CA ASP A 348 2.75 -4.67 5.19
C ASP A 348 3.27 -3.29 4.76
N THR A 349 3.48 -3.10 3.45
CA THR A 349 3.81 -1.81 2.85
C THR A 349 3.24 -1.72 1.44
N GLY A 350 2.93 -0.50 0.98
CA GLY A 350 2.49 -0.25 -0.39
C GLY A 350 3.22 0.95 -0.98
N SER A 351 3.43 0.96 -2.30
CA SER A 351 4.15 2.06 -2.98
C SER A 351 3.44 3.42 -2.86
N ALA A 352 2.11 3.41 -2.69
CA ALA A 352 1.28 4.60 -2.47
C ALA A 352 1.17 5.00 -0.99
N ILE A 353 1.74 4.23 -0.07
CA ILE A 353 1.68 4.46 1.37
C ILE A 353 2.95 5.20 1.77
N VAL A 354 2.90 6.53 1.69
CA VAL A 354 4.06 7.40 1.90
C VAL A 354 3.77 8.44 2.98
N GLY A 355 4.67 8.55 3.96
CA GLY A 355 4.64 9.53 5.04
C GLY A 355 4.58 8.90 6.45
N PRO A 356 4.96 9.67 7.48
CA PRO A 356 5.12 9.16 8.85
C PRO A 356 3.81 8.78 9.54
N ALA A 357 2.70 9.44 9.18
CA ALA A 357 1.36 9.12 9.67
C ALA A 357 0.43 8.78 8.49
N ARG A 358 0.77 7.74 7.74
CA ARG A 358 0.00 7.22 6.61
C ARG A 358 -0.13 5.70 6.76
N ALA A 359 -1.35 5.18 6.79
CA ALA A 359 -1.58 3.74 6.83
C ALA A 359 -2.74 3.29 5.97
N ASP A 360 -2.61 2.08 5.44
CA ASP A 360 -3.69 1.34 4.79
C ASP A 360 -4.19 0.24 5.72
N LEU A 361 -5.50 0.19 5.97
CA LEU A 361 -6.10 -0.75 6.90
C LEU A 361 -6.46 -2.05 6.19
N TYR A 362 -5.91 -3.18 6.64
CA TYR A 362 -6.29 -4.48 6.07
C TYR A 362 -7.65 -4.91 6.62
N LEU A 363 -8.63 -5.13 5.75
CA LEU A 363 -10.00 -5.44 6.15
C LEU A 363 -10.43 -6.90 5.94
N GLY A 364 -9.55 -7.75 5.40
CA GLY A 364 -9.86 -9.15 5.08
C GLY A 364 -10.10 -9.37 3.59
N ALA A 365 -10.82 -10.43 3.25
CA ALA A 365 -11.01 -10.88 1.87
C ALA A 365 -12.45 -10.73 1.39
N GLY A 366 -12.62 -10.61 0.07
CA GLY A 366 -13.92 -10.64 -0.61
C GLY A 366 -14.69 -9.32 -0.62
N ASP A 367 -15.92 -9.37 -1.13
CA ASP A 367 -16.70 -8.18 -1.52
C ASP A 367 -17.09 -7.29 -0.34
N ASP A 368 -17.34 -7.86 0.84
CA ASP A 368 -17.62 -7.07 2.02
C ASP A 368 -16.42 -6.25 2.48
N ALA A 369 -15.22 -6.87 2.47
CA ALA A 369 -13.99 -6.17 2.74
C ALA A 369 -13.73 -5.10 1.68
N ALA A 370 -13.93 -5.41 0.40
CA ALA A 370 -13.83 -4.48 -0.72
C ALA A 370 -14.70 -3.23 -0.53
N ARG A 371 -15.97 -3.45 -0.19
CA ARG A 371 -16.96 -2.39 0.01
C ARG A 371 -16.58 -1.47 1.16
N VAL A 372 -16.06 -2.00 2.27
CA VAL A 372 -15.58 -1.16 3.38
C VAL A 372 -14.28 -0.45 3.00
N ALA A 373 -13.30 -1.17 2.44
CA ALA A 373 -11.98 -0.66 2.08
C ALA A 373 -12.08 0.54 1.12
N GLY A 374 -12.86 0.39 0.05
CA GLY A 374 -13.05 1.42 -0.97
C GLY A 374 -13.73 2.70 -0.47
N ARG A 375 -14.36 2.68 0.70
CA ARG A 375 -14.96 3.87 1.34
C ARG A 375 -13.97 4.60 2.24
N ILE A 376 -12.90 3.96 2.70
CA ILE A 376 -11.99 4.57 3.66
C ILE A 376 -11.03 5.51 2.92
N ARG A 377 -11.24 6.80 3.14
CA ARG A 377 -10.33 7.88 2.75
C ARG A 377 -10.44 9.03 3.76
N HIS A 378 -9.88 8.83 4.96
CA HIS A 378 -10.20 9.67 6.12
C HIS A 378 -8.95 10.12 6.88
N PRO A 379 -8.99 11.29 7.54
CA PRO A 379 -7.96 11.65 8.50
C PRO A 379 -8.06 10.76 9.75
N GLY A 380 -6.91 10.53 10.40
CA GLY A 380 -6.84 9.75 11.64
C GLY A 380 -5.67 10.16 12.50
N ARG A 381 -5.75 9.95 13.82
CA ARG A 381 -4.63 10.17 14.73
C ARG A 381 -3.85 8.88 14.91
N PHE A 382 -2.53 9.01 14.92
CA PHE A 382 -1.60 7.90 15.05
C PHE A 382 -0.83 8.03 16.35
N VAL A 383 -0.80 6.95 17.12
CA VAL A 383 0.08 6.79 18.27
C VAL A 383 0.96 5.57 18.02
N MET A 384 2.24 5.82 17.74
CA MET A 384 3.25 4.78 17.62
C MET A 384 3.64 4.28 19.01
N LEU A 385 3.69 2.96 19.20
CA LEU A 385 4.20 2.36 20.43
C LEU A 385 5.70 2.14 20.27
N LEU A 386 6.48 2.98 20.92
CA LEU A 386 7.94 2.90 20.88
C LEU A 386 8.46 2.01 22.01
N PRO A 387 9.35 1.03 21.76
CA PRO A 387 9.95 0.24 22.83
C PRO A 387 10.58 1.14 23.91
N ARG A 388 10.35 0.81 25.19
CA ARG A 388 10.84 1.63 26.31
C ARG A 388 12.36 1.71 26.44
N GLU A 389 13.08 0.77 25.84
CA GLU A 389 14.55 0.83 25.78
C GLU A 389 15.07 1.97 24.89
N LEU A 390 14.19 2.60 24.10
CA LEU A 390 14.51 3.81 23.34
C LEU A 390 14.02 5.03 24.12
N ASP A 391 14.94 5.72 24.78
CA ASP A 391 14.62 6.94 25.52
C ASP A 391 14.52 8.15 24.57
N MET A 392 13.30 8.65 24.34
CA MET A 392 13.09 9.88 23.58
C MET A 392 13.31 11.15 24.41
N ILE A 393 13.23 11.06 25.75
CA ILE A 393 13.34 12.20 26.65
C ILE A 393 14.81 12.54 26.90
N ALA A 394 15.67 11.55 27.19
CA ALA A 394 17.12 11.79 27.29
C ALA A 394 17.70 12.39 26.00
N ALA A 395 17.19 11.93 24.87
CA ALA A 395 17.61 12.41 23.57
C ALA A 395 16.99 13.78 23.20
N GLY A 396 15.78 14.08 23.69
CA GLY A 396 15.13 15.38 23.57
C GLY A 396 15.75 16.49 24.44
N LYS A 397 16.44 16.15 25.54
CA LYS A 397 17.20 17.12 26.36
C LYS A 397 18.27 17.87 25.58
N HIS A 398 18.77 17.28 24.50
CA HIS A 398 19.85 17.81 23.67
C HIS A 398 19.34 18.44 22.36
N MET A 399 18.02 18.49 22.13
CA MET A 399 17.49 19.17 20.94
C MET A 399 17.55 20.69 21.13
N PRO A 400 18.16 21.44 20.19
CA PRO A 400 18.10 22.89 20.23
C PRO A 400 16.64 23.32 20.12
N LEU A 401 16.21 24.18 21.03
CA LEU A 401 14.89 24.78 20.97
C LEU A 401 14.72 25.51 19.63
N PRO A 402 13.53 25.49 19.02
CA PRO A 402 13.26 26.31 17.84
C PRO A 402 13.61 27.76 18.18
N MET A 403 14.35 28.40 17.28
CA MET A 403 14.73 29.81 17.42
C MET A 403 13.47 30.62 17.77
N PRO A 404 13.50 31.43 18.83
CA PRO A 404 12.38 32.30 19.18
C PRO A 404 11.96 33.08 17.95
N LYS A 405 10.64 33.12 17.69
CA LYS A 405 10.11 33.91 16.57
C LYS A 405 10.65 35.34 16.71
N PRO A 406 11.39 35.87 15.72
CA PRO A 406 12.05 37.16 15.86
C PRO A 406 11.02 38.22 16.22
N LYS A 407 11.39 39.12 17.14
CA LYS A 407 10.46 40.17 17.57
C LYS A 407 10.17 41.05 16.37
N LEU A 408 8.93 41.48 16.21
CA LEU A 408 8.51 42.31 15.07
C LEU A 408 9.38 43.59 14.96
N SER A 409 9.93 44.08 16.08
CA SER A 409 10.90 45.17 16.13
C SER A 409 12.24 44.87 15.43
N GLU A 410 12.74 43.65 15.52
CA GLU A 410 14.02 43.24 14.90
C GLU A 410 13.88 43.11 13.37
N LEU A 411 12.71 42.67 12.89
CA LEU A 411 12.40 42.62 11.45
C LEU A 411 12.28 44.01 10.80
N VAL A 412 11.98 45.04 11.60
CA VAL A 412 11.90 46.43 11.14
C VAL A 412 13.30 47.08 11.07
N GLU A 413 14.24 46.67 11.92
CA GLU A 413 15.62 47.19 11.90
C GLU A 413 16.44 46.62 10.74
N VAL A 414 16.26 45.34 10.39
CA VAL A 414 16.91 44.73 9.22
C VAL A 414 16.49 45.44 7.92
N ASN A 415 15.20 45.81 7.81
CA ASN A 415 14.68 46.59 6.68
C ASN A 415 15.17 48.05 6.63
N LYS A 416 15.70 48.59 7.73
CA LYS A 416 16.32 49.93 7.76
C LYS A 416 17.80 49.88 7.41
N GLN A 417 18.51 48.80 7.76
CA GLN A 417 19.92 48.62 7.40
C GLN A 417 20.11 48.34 5.89
N GLU A 418 19.18 47.63 5.24
CA GLU A 418 19.26 47.39 3.79
C GLU A 418 18.94 48.62 2.92
N LYS A 419 18.32 49.67 3.49
CA LYS A 419 17.99 50.92 2.76
C LYS A 419 19.04 52.03 2.91
N GLY A 420 20.17 51.76 3.56
CA GLY A 420 21.18 52.76 3.92
C GLY A 420 22.32 52.97 2.93
N ASN A 421 22.39 52.27 1.79
CA ASN A 421 23.54 52.40 0.89
C ASN A 421 23.16 52.28 -0.59
N VAL A 422 22.70 53.39 -1.19
CA VAL A 422 22.65 53.58 -2.65
C VAL A 422 22.99 55.04 -2.94
N ASP A 423 24.20 55.27 -3.48
CA ASP A 423 24.60 56.55 -4.08
C ASP A 423 23.88 56.77 -5.43
N PRO A 424 23.60 58.02 -5.84
CA PRO A 424 22.83 58.32 -7.04
C PRO A 424 23.73 58.65 -8.24
N ALA A 425 23.73 57.83 -9.28
CA ALA A 425 24.11 58.23 -10.65
C ALA A 425 23.61 57.20 -11.67
N ASP A 426 22.46 57.49 -12.28
CA ASP A 426 22.24 57.57 -13.74
C ASP A 426 20.76 57.29 -14.07
N GLU A 427 20.09 58.35 -14.51
CA GLU A 427 18.77 58.32 -15.12
C GLU A 427 18.80 57.64 -16.49
N ILE A 428 17.71 56.93 -16.83
CA ILE A 428 16.84 57.06 -18.02
C ILE A 428 15.83 55.89 -17.86
N GLY A 429 14.53 56.09 -17.60
CA GLY A 429 13.56 56.62 -18.54
C GLY A 429 12.18 56.00 -18.28
N ALA A 430 11.34 56.76 -17.57
CA ALA A 430 9.87 56.83 -17.57
C ALA A 430 8.97 55.61 -17.91
N ALA A 431 8.08 55.28 -16.98
CA ALA A 431 6.62 55.34 -17.21
C ALA A 431 5.85 55.36 -15.87
N LYS A 432 5.02 56.38 -15.68
CA LYS A 432 4.19 56.64 -14.48
C LYS A 432 2.83 55.92 -14.58
N SER A 433 2.38 55.33 -13.48
CA SER A 433 0.94 55.18 -13.18
C SER A 433 0.69 55.42 -11.69
N GLY A 434 -0.27 56.31 -11.40
CA GLY A 434 -0.55 56.90 -10.07
C GLY A 434 -1.22 55.95 -9.06
N PRO A 435 -1.55 56.47 -7.85
CA PRO A 435 -1.66 55.67 -6.64
C PRO A 435 -3.03 55.01 -6.45
N ALA A 436 -2.99 53.74 -6.04
CA ALA A 436 -4.15 53.02 -5.52
C ALA A 436 -4.50 53.52 -4.10
N SER A 437 -5.75 53.93 -3.93
CA SER A 437 -6.36 54.28 -2.65
C SER A 437 -6.81 53.02 -1.90
N ARG A 438 -6.78 53.12 -0.57
CA ARG A 438 -6.99 52.06 0.44
C ARG A 438 -8.34 51.32 0.31
N PRO A 439 -8.42 50.01 0.61
CA PRO A 439 -9.70 49.34 0.84
C PRO A 439 -10.25 49.70 2.22
N ARG A 440 -11.55 50.05 2.29
CA ARG A 440 -12.31 50.18 3.54
C ARG A 440 -12.95 48.85 3.90
N ASP A 441 -12.90 48.57 5.19
CA ASP A 441 -13.58 47.47 5.88
C ASP A 441 -15.10 47.52 5.69
N CYS A 442 -15.71 46.35 5.50
CA CYS A 442 -17.11 46.10 5.79
C CYS A 442 -17.20 44.86 6.68
N ALA A 443 -17.56 45.07 7.94
CA ALA A 443 -17.89 44.03 8.90
C ALA A 443 -19.41 43.96 9.12
N THR A 444 -19.89 42.73 9.37
CA THR A 444 -21.12 42.34 10.08
C THR A 444 -22.51 42.68 9.50
N GLY A 445 -23.29 41.62 9.26
CA GLY A 445 -24.73 41.59 9.57
C GLY A 445 -25.72 41.81 8.43
N SER A 446 -26.46 40.74 8.08
CA SER A 446 -27.81 40.71 7.48
C SER A 446 -28.10 41.47 6.17
N GLY A 447 -28.39 40.69 5.11
CA GLY A 447 -29.57 40.86 4.25
C GLY A 447 -29.64 42.03 3.26
N LEU A 448 -29.55 41.67 1.97
CA LEU A 448 -30.13 42.32 0.78
C LEU A 448 -29.51 43.63 0.22
N ASP A 449 -29.02 43.44 -1.00
CA ASP A 449 -29.12 44.31 -2.18
C ASP A 449 -28.21 45.55 -2.33
N CYS A 450 -27.26 45.44 -3.27
CA CYS A 450 -26.64 46.55 -3.98
C CYS A 450 -26.60 46.17 -5.48
N GLY A 451 -27.72 46.39 -6.16
CA GLY A 451 -27.93 46.02 -7.56
C GLY A 451 -27.42 47.03 -8.61
N ARG A 452 -26.86 46.45 -9.69
CA ARG A 452 -27.00 46.72 -11.15
C ARG A 452 -26.97 48.15 -11.75
N LYS A 453 -26.15 48.28 -12.81
CA LYS A 453 -26.43 48.58 -14.25
C LYS A 453 -25.06 48.72 -14.96
N SER A 454 -24.76 48.46 -16.24
CA SER A 454 -25.50 48.19 -17.49
C SER A 454 -24.49 47.78 -18.59
N VAL A 455 -24.97 47.10 -19.63
CA VAL A 455 -24.25 46.61 -20.84
C VAL A 455 -24.15 47.70 -21.93
N PRO A 456 -23.28 47.56 -22.95
CA PRO A 456 -23.82 47.61 -24.33
C PRO A 456 -23.32 46.50 -25.27
N ALA A 457 -24.09 46.34 -26.35
CA ALA A 457 -24.15 45.23 -27.30
C ALA A 457 -23.30 45.42 -28.57
N VAL A 458 -23.03 44.33 -29.31
CA VAL A 458 -22.81 44.34 -30.77
C VAL A 458 -23.48 43.10 -31.42
N THR A 459 -24.00 43.31 -32.63
CA THR A 459 -25.01 42.57 -33.39
C THR A 459 -24.42 41.63 -34.48
N VAL A 460 -24.99 40.42 -34.56
CA VAL A 460 -25.43 39.56 -35.71
C VAL A 460 -24.83 39.77 -37.12
N MET A 461 -24.43 38.66 -37.78
CA MET A 461 -24.99 38.19 -39.08
C MET A 461 -24.66 36.73 -39.40
N SER A 462 -25.72 35.98 -39.71
CA SER A 462 -25.75 34.59 -40.21
C SER A 462 -25.83 34.55 -41.73
N ARG A 463 -25.26 33.54 -42.38
CA ARG A 463 -25.77 32.98 -43.65
C ARG A 463 -25.51 31.47 -43.74
N HIS A 464 -26.59 30.70 -43.87
CA HIS A 464 -26.61 29.37 -44.50
C HIS A 464 -26.63 29.52 -46.03
N PRO A 465 -26.31 28.45 -46.77
CA PRO A 465 -27.42 27.74 -47.42
C PRO A 465 -27.34 26.20 -47.35
N SER A 466 -28.53 25.61 -47.37
CA SER A 466 -28.93 24.25 -47.75
C SER A 466 -28.57 23.95 -49.24
N THR A 467 -28.42 22.73 -49.78
CA THR A 467 -29.30 21.54 -49.83
C THR A 467 -28.60 20.38 -50.59
N THR A 468 -29.12 19.15 -50.41
CA THR A 468 -29.32 18.07 -51.42
C THR A 468 -28.42 16.81 -51.43
N ARG A 469 -29.08 15.68 -51.08
CA ARG A 469 -28.99 14.26 -51.50
C ARG A 469 -27.86 13.83 -52.47
N GLN A 470 -27.26 12.65 -52.19
CA GLN A 470 -27.39 11.43 -53.03
C GLN A 470 -26.77 10.16 -52.41
N ARG A 471 -27.34 9.00 -52.77
CA ARG A 471 -26.94 7.62 -52.45
C ARG A 471 -25.79 7.13 -53.33
N SER A 472 -24.98 6.17 -52.83
CA SER A 472 -24.38 5.02 -53.56
C SER A 472 -23.54 4.22 -52.55
N ALA A 473 -23.87 2.96 -52.20
CA ALA A 473 -23.60 1.71 -52.90
C ALA A 473 -22.08 1.42 -53.08
N GLY A 474 -21.59 0.34 -52.44
CA GLY A 474 -20.24 -0.24 -52.62
C GLY A 474 -20.04 -0.87 -54.01
N PRO A 475 -18.94 -1.63 -54.26
CA PRO A 475 -18.78 -2.95 -53.64
C PRO A 475 -17.34 -3.52 -53.43
N ASN A 476 -17.29 -4.59 -52.62
CA ASN A 476 -16.46 -5.82 -52.59
C ASN A 476 -15.03 -5.91 -53.19
N GLN A 477 -14.17 -6.66 -52.47
CA GLN A 477 -13.58 -7.95 -52.89
C GLN A 477 -12.87 -8.62 -51.68
N GLU A 478 -13.33 -9.79 -51.19
CA GLU A 478 -13.01 -11.18 -51.60
C GLU A 478 -11.84 -11.80 -50.81
N GLN A 479 -12.16 -12.74 -49.90
CA GLN A 479 -11.25 -13.84 -49.54
C GLN A 479 -12.03 -15.15 -49.47
N GLN A 480 -11.64 -16.05 -50.36
CA GLN A 480 -12.15 -17.41 -50.52
C GLN A 480 -11.74 -18.30 -49.34
N ARG A 481 -12.71 -19.07 -48.82
CA ARG A 481 -12.48 -20.20 -47.90
C ARG A 481 -12.87 -21.47 -48.64
N GLN A 482 -11.90 -22.31 -48.96
CA GLN A 482 -12.14 -23.68 -49.39
C GLN A 482 -12.26 -24.60 -48.16
N GLN A 483 -13.23 -25.50 -48.26
CA GLN A 483 -13.52 -26.61 -47.35
C GLN A 483 -12.63 -27.80 -47.69
N GLN A 484 -12.21 -28.61 -46.69
CA GLN A 484 -12.61 -30.02 -46.50
C GLN A 484 -11.68 -30.81 -45.55
N PRO A 485 -12.14 -31.94 -44.98
CA PRO A 485 -11.79 -32.41 -43.63
C PRO A 485 -10.85 -33.62 -43.60
N GLY A 486 -10.19 -33.83 -42.45
CA GLY A 486 -9.44 -35.05 -42.16
C GLY A 486 -9.98 -35.75 -40.91
N GLN A 487 -10.75 -36.82 -41.11
CA GLN A 487 -10.92 -37.89 -40.13
C GLN A 487 -9.72 -38.85 -40.25
N GLN A 488 -9.16 -39.29 -39.12
CA GLN A 488 -8.95 -40.72 -38.77
C GLN A 488 -7.97 -40.86 -37.60
N ALA A 489 -8.43 -41.55 -36.56
CA ALA A 489 -7.58 -42.25 -35.59
C ALA A 489 -6.96 -43.50 -36.25
N PRO A 490 -5.95 -44.11 -35.60
CA PRO A 490 -6.28 -45.41 -35.00
C PRO A 490 -5.64 -45.65 -33.61
N LEU A 491 -6.33 -46.54 -32.89
CA LEU A 491 -5.87 -47.29 -31.73
C LEU A 491 -4.79 -48.32 -32.10
N GLY A 492 -3.90 -48.66 -31.15
CA GLY A 492 -3.56 -50.07 -30.92
C GLY A 492 -2.08 -50.48 -30.84
N MET A 493 -1.59 -50.60 -29.59
CA MET A 493 -1.00 -51.83 -29.00
C MET A 493 0.46 -52.27 -29.27
N GLN A 494 1.02 -52.85 -28.18
CA GLN A 494 2.27 -53.63 -28.01
C GLN A 494 3.57 -52.81 -27.93
N GLY A 495 4.41 -52.86 -26.89
CA GLY A 495 4.61 -53.87 -25.84
C GLY A 495 6.08 -54.33 -25.88
N ARG A 496 6.89 -53.93 -24.89
CA ARG A 496 8.21 -54.46 -24.44
C ARG A 496 8.63 -53.53 -23.28
N GLY A 497 8.73 -53.92 -22.01
CA GLY A 497 9.16 -55.20 -21.46
C GLY A 497 10.68 -55.18 -21.29
N ARG A 498 11.17 -54.67 -20.15
CA ARG A 498 12.40 -55.15 -19.49
C ARG A 498 12.44 -54.76 -18.01
N ASP A 499 12.52 -55.82 -17.23
CA ASP A 499 12.67 -55.91 -15.79
C ASP A 499 14.06 -55.51 -15.27
N GLN A 500 14.11 -55.46 -13.93
CA GLN A 500 15.24 -55.59 -13.00
C GLN A 500 15.87 -54.27 -12.53
N GLN A 501 16.06 -54.01 -11.22
CA GLN A 501 16.06 -54.91 -10.06
C GLN A 501 15.80 -54.11 -8.76
N GLN A 502 15.08 -54.77 -7.86
CA GLN A 502 14.91 -54.41 -6.45
C GLN A 502 16.22 -54.55 -5.67
N LEU A 503 16.37 -53.76 -4.61
CA LEU A 503 17.02 -54.21 -3.37
C LEU A 503 16.12 -53.85 -2.19
N VAL A 504 15.69 -54.91 -1.51
CA VAL A 504 14.86 -54.94 -0.30
C VAL A 504 15.75 -55.42 0.85
N THR A 505 15.65 -54.76 2.00
CA THR A 505 15.77 -55.38 3.35
C THR A 505 14.91 -54.51 4.29
N SER A 506 13.64 -54.84 4.58
CA SER A 506 13.07 -55.83 5.51
C SER A 506 13.30 -55.54 6.99
N GLY A 507 12.21 -55.35 7.76
CA GLY A 507 12.23 -55.37 9.22
C GLY A 507 10.88 -55.05 9.94
N ARG A 508 9.92 -55.99 9.87
CA ARG A 508 8.84 -56.41 10.85
C ARG A 508 8.29 -55.33 11.83
N GLY A 509 7.00 -54.96 11.91
CA GLY A 509 5.72 -55.72 12.05
C GLY A 509 5.20 -55.64 13.53
N PRO A 510 3.93 -55.90 13.90
CA PRO A 510 2.65 -55.93 13.15
C PRO A 510 1.50 -55.09 13.77
N GLN A 511 0.44 -54.90 12.98
CA GLN A 511 -0.87 -54.32 13.34
C GLN A 511 -1.80 -55.31 14.07
N GLN A 512 -2.68 -54.79 14.93
CA GLN A 512 -3.91 -55.44 15.38
C GLN A 512 -5.15 -54.69 14.84
N LYS A 513 -6.15 -55.46 14.42
CA LYS A 513 -7.45 -55.09 13.85
C LYS A 513 -8.46 -54.67 14.93
N GLN A 514 -9.44 -53.83 14.54
CA GLN A 514 -10.90 -53.93 14.85
C GLN A 514 -11.60 -52.74 14.14
N SER A 515 -12.33 -52.95 13.03
CA SER A 515 -13.76 -53.30 12.88
C SER A 515 -14.75 -52.15 13.12
N ALA A 516 -15.67 -52.01 12.17
CA ALA A 516 -16.58 -50.90 11.91
C ALA A 516 -17.78 -50.79 12.87
N GLN A 517 -18.33 -49.57 12.97
CA GLN A 517 -19.77 -49.35 13.16
C GLN A 517 -20.22 -48.03 12.48
N THR A 518 -21.32 -48.18 11.75
CA THR A 518 -22.18 -47.21 11.05
C THR A 518 -22.76 -46.15 11.98
N THR A 519 -23.18 -44.96 11.50
CA THR A 519 -24.54 -44.37 11.68
C THR A 519 -24.63 -42.94 11.07
N GLU A 520 -25.57 -42.83 10.13
CA GLU A 520 -26.46 -41.73 9.71
C GLU A 520 -26.02 -40.35 9.18
N ARG A 521 -26.61 -40.07 8.02
CA ARG A 521 -26.76 -38.77 7.33
C ARG A 521 -27.79 -37.89 8.06
N ARG A 522 -27.51 -36.58 8.17
CA ARG A 522 -28.49 -35.55 8.55
C ARG A 522 -28.81 -34.64 7.35
N LEU A 523 -30.10 -34.53 7.03
CA LEU A 523 -30.72 -33.60 6.08
C LEU A 523 -31.07 -32.25 6.77
N PRO A 524 -31.36 -31.16 6.01
CA PRO A 524 -31.26 -29.78 6.49
C PRO A 524 -32.51 -29.24 7.20
N GLN A 525 -32.31 -28.26 8.09
CA GLN A 525 -33.35 -27.57 8.87
C GLN A 525 -34.22 -26.63 8.03
N GLN A 526 -35.53 -26.75 8.21
CA GLN A 526 -36.57 -25.83 7.71
C GLN A 526 -36.68 -24.55 8.56
N LYS A 527 -36.95 -23.43 7.88
CA LYS A 527 -37.27 -22.10 8.42
C LYS A 527 -38.61 -22.10 9.16
N GLN A 528 -38.66 -21.46 10.34
CA GLN A 528 -39.90 -21.10 11.03
C GLN A 528 -40.44 -19.73 10.54
N PRO A 529 -41.77 -19.54 10.43
CA PRO A 529 -42.39 -18.24 10.16
C PRO A 529 -42.68 -17.45 11.46
N PRO A 530 -42.91 -16.12 11.36
CA PRO A 530 -43.06 -15.24 12.53
C PRO A 530 -44.46 -15.31 13.19
N PRO A 531 -44.60 -14.96 14.48
CA PRO A 531 -45.89 -14.99 15.17
C PRO A 531 -46.76 -13.75 14.89
N ALA A 532 -48.07 -13.98 14.86
CA ALA A 532 -49.13 -13.00 14.64
C ALA A 532 -49.43 -12.16 15.90
N THR A 533 -49.78 -10.91 15.68
CA THR A 533 -50.36 -9.95 16.63
C THR A 533 -51.88 -10.05 16.68
N GLU A 534 -52.44 -10.21 17.89
CA GLU A 534 -53.79 -9.83 18.38
C GLU A 534 -53.78 -10.27 19.87
N GLY A 535 -54.21 -9.55 20.91
CA GLY A 535 -55.17 -8.47 21.08
C GLY A 535 -56.13 -8.86 22.22
N ARG A 536 -56.00 -8.26 23.42
CA ARG A 536 -56.94 -8.16 24.57
C ARG A 536 -56.09 -7.72 25.79
N GLY A 537 -56.37 -6.64 26.53
CA GLY A 537 -57.64 -6.12 26.99
C GLY A 537 -57.72 -6.39 28.50
N GLY A 538 -57.45 -5.36 29.33
CA GLY A 538 -57.43 -5.44 30.79
C GLY A 538 -56.45 -4.45 31.40
#